data_AF-A0A925G7D6-F1
#
_entry.id   AF-A0A925G7D6-F1
#
_cell.length_a   1.000
_cell.length_b   1.000
_cell.length_c   1.000
_cell.angle_alpha   90.00
_cell.angle_beta   90.00
_cell.angle_gamma   90.00
#
_symmetry.space_group_name_H-M   'P 1'
#
loop_
_entity.id
_entity.type
_entity.pdbx_description
1 polymer ?
#
loop_
_entity_poly.entity_id
_entity_poly.type
_entity_poly.pdbx_seq_one_letter_code
_entity_poly.pdbx_strand_id
1 'polypeptide(L)'
;MYKYLLSVSALCLMSFSYPPKDRLTIYLIGDSTMSIKEKNTYPETGWGMPFVHFFDTTVVIDNRAQNGRSSRTFIEENRWEPVIAALKPNDYVFIQFGHNDEVP
;
A
#
# COMPACT_ATOMS: atom_id res chain seq x y z
N MET A 1 -3.76 50.15 -4.64
CA MET A 1 -4.41 49.46 -5.78
C MET A 1 -3.61 48.23 -6.25
N TYR A 2 -2.32 48.35 -6.58
CA TYR A 2 -1.50 47.21 -7.05
C TYR A 2 -1.30 46.05 -6.05
N LYS A 3 -1.29 46.32 -4.73
CA LYS A 3 -1.20 45.26 -3.70
C LYS A 3 -2.36 44.25 -3.77
N TYR A 4 -3.58 44.72 -3.97
CA TYR A 4 -4.75 43.86 -4.08
C TYR A 4 -4.78 43.10 -5.42
N LEU A 5 -4.25 43.70 -6.49
CA LEU A 5 -4.13 43.07 -7.80
C LEU A 5 -3.19 41.86 -7.77
N LEU A 6 -2.06 41.97 -7.06
CA LEU A 6 -1.12 40.87 -6.81
C LEU A 6 -1.74 39.76 -5.96
N SER A 7 -2.50 40.11 -4.91
CA SER A 7 -3.20 39.14 -4.05
C SER A 7 -4.26 38.35 -4.82
N VAL A 8 -5.04 39.00 -5.69
CA VAL A 8 -6.08 38.35 -6.50
C VAL A 8 -5.46 37.42 -7.55
N SER A 9 -4.35 37.83 -8.17
CA SER A 9 -3.63 36.99 -9.14
C SER A 9 -3.03 35.74 -8.50
N ALA A 10 -2.46 35.85 -7.30
CA ALA A 10 -1.98 34.69 -6.54
C ALA A 10 -3.10 33.71 -6.14
N LEU A 11 -4.28 34.23 -5.77
CA LEU A 11 -5.46 33.40 -5.45
C LEU A 11 -6.00 32.66 -6.68
N CYS A 12 -6.02 33.31 -7.85
CA CYS A 12 -6.37 32.68 -9.11
C CYS A 12 -5.40 31.57 -9.51
N LEU A 13 -4.09 31.75 -9.30
CA LEU A 13 -3.08 30.73 -9.62
C LEU A 13 -3.22 29.48 -8.73
N MET A 14 -3.59 29.62 -7.45
CA MET A 14 -3.85 28.47 -6.57
C MET A 14 -5.10 27.68 -6.98
N SER A 15 -6.04 28.31 -7.69
CA SER A 15 -7.30 27.70 -8.14
C SER A 15 -7.10 26.70 -9.30
N PHE A 16 -5.92 26.70 -9.93
CA PHE A 16 -5.54 25.73 -10.98
C PHE A 16 -4.78 24.51 -10.44
N SER A 17 -4.70 24.34 -9.11
CA SER A 17 -4.12 23.13 -8.52
C SER A 17 -5.07 21.96 -8.76
N TYR A 18 -4.71 21.09 -9.72
CA TYR A 18 -5.37 19.79 -9.83
C TYR A 18 -5.12 19.02 -8.53
N PRO A 19 -6.15 18.63 -7.77
CA PRO A 19 -5.94 17.75 -6.64
C PRO A 19 -5.24 16.49 -7.17
N PRO A 20 -4.24 15.95 -6.44
CA PRO A 20 -3.65 14.68 -6.80
C PRO A 20 -4.78 13.69 -7.04
N LYS A 21 -4.77 13.02 -8.19
CA LYS A 21 -5.75 11.95 -8.45
C LYS A 21 -5.60 10.92 -7.33
N ASP A 22 -6.65 10.72 -6.55
CA ASP A 22 -6.65 9.70 -5.50
C ASP A 22 -6.29 8.37 -6.16
N ARG A 23 -5.15 7.81 -5.74
CA ARG A 23 -4.67 6.53 -6.24
C ARG A 23 -5.33 5.42 -5.43
N LEU A 24 -5.84 4.42 -6.14
CA LEU A 24 -6.34 3.21 -5.53
C LEU A 24 -5.17 2.47 -4.86
N THR A 25 -5.29 2.11 -3.59
CA THR A 25 -4.28 1.27 -2.94
C THR A 25 -4.80 -0.15 -2.78
N ILE A 26 -4.00 -1.12 -3.20
CA ILE A 26 -4.22 -2.53 -2.90
C ILE A 26 -3.16 -2.95 -1.87
N TYR A 27 -3.61 -3.20 -0.65
CA TYR A 27 -2.78 -3.74 0.42
C TYR A 27 -2.72 -5.25 0.30
N LEU A 28 -1.52 -5.82 0.33
CA LEU A 28 -1.32 -7.27 0.38
C LEU A 28 -0.84 -7.65 1.78
N ILE A 29 -1.60 -8.50 2.48
CA ILE A 29 -1.19 -9.06 3.77
C ILE A 29 -1.19 -10.59 3.70
N GLY A 30 -0.14 -11.20 4.24
CA GLY A 30 0.05 -12.64 4.13
C GLY A 30 1.40 -13.13 4.60
N ASP A 31 1.72 -14.34 4.18
CA ASP A 31 2.92 -15.09 4.57
C ASP A 31 4.08 -14.97 3.55
N SER A 32 5.05 -15.88 3.65
CA SER A 32 6.21 -15.95 2.76
C SER A 32 5.86 -16.13 1.29
N THR A 33 4.70 -16.70 0.95
CA THR A 33 4.32 -16.91 -0.46
C THR A 33 3.88 -15.63 -1.16
N MET A 34 3.63 -14.55 -0.41
CA MET A 34 3.21 -13.24 -0.93
C MET A 34 4.28 -12.15 -0.74
N SER A 35 5.14 -12.29 0.29
CA SER A 35 6.07 -11.24 0.75
C SER A 35 7.15 -10.81 -0.26
N ILE A 36 7.63 -9.58 -0.05
CA ILE A 36 8.84 -9.07 -0.71
C ILE A 36 10.06 -9.81 -0.16
N LYS A 37 10.96 -10.22 -1.05
CA LYS A 37 12.18 -10.97 -0.71
C LYS A 37 13.43 -10.12 -0.87
N GLU A 38 14.39 -10.36 0.03
CA GLU A 38 15.71 -9.76 -0.03
C GLU A 38 16.51 -10.31 -1.22
N LYS A 39 17.41 -9.52 -1.78
CA LYS A 39 18.17 -9.93 -2.98
C LYS A 39 19.04 -11.17 -2.75
N ASN A 40 19.51 -11.36 -1.52
CA ASN A 40 20.35 -12.52 -1.15
C ASN A 40 19.54 -13.81 -0.98
N THR A 41 18.21 -13.76 -0.96
CA THR A 41 17.36 -14.96 -0.88
C THR A 41 16.87 -15.43 -2.25
N TYR A 42 17.22 -14.74 -3.34
CA TYR A 42 16.80 -15.14 -4.69
C TYR A 42 17.34 -16.54 -5.02
N PRO A 43 16.54 -17.41 -5.69
CA PRO A 43 15.34 -17.10 -6.46
C PRO A 43 14.02 -17.14 -5.67
N GLU A 44 14.03 -17.20 -4.34
CA GLU A 44 12.81 -17.10 -3.54
C GLU A 44 12.04 -15.81 -3.90
N THR A 45 10.74 -15.93 -4.15
CA THR A 45 9.84 -14.80 -4.47
C THR A 45 8.47 -15.03 -3.85
N GLY A 46 7.83 -13.96 -3.39
CA GLY A 46 6.39 -13.95 -3.17
C GLY A 46 5.66 -13.55 -4.45
N TRP A 47 4.41 -14.01 -4.63
CA TRP A 47 3.61 -13.64 -5.80
C TRP A 47 3.28 -12.14 -5.84
N GLY A 48 3.31 -11.46 -4.68
CA GLY A 48 3.09 -10.02 -4.58
C GLY A 48 4.21 -9.18 -5.21
N MET A 49 5.40 -9.75 -5.45
CA MET A 49 6.50 -9.04 -6.12
C MET A 49 6.20 -8.77 -7.61
N PRO A 50 5.87 -9.76 -8.46
CA PRO A 50 5.48 -9.49 -9.84
C PRO A 50 4.09 -8.84 -9.96
N PHE A 51 3.23 -8.97 -8.94
CA PHE A 51 1.87 -8.45 -8.97
C PHE A 51 1.78 -6.95 -9.27
N VAL A 52 2.78 -6.18 -8.83
CA VAL A 52 2.86 -4.72 -9.05
C VAL A 52 2.90 -4.33 -10.53
N HIS A 53 3.32 -5.25 -11.41
CA HIS A 53 3.49 -4.97 -12.84
C HIS A 53 2.20 -5.13 -13.66
N PHE A 54 1.11 -5.61 -13.05
CA PHE A 54 -0.18 -5.75 -13.73
C PHE A 54 -1.02 -4.47 -13.73
N PHE A 55 -0.54 -3.41 -13.09
CA PHE A 55 -1.29 -2.16 -12.93
C PHE A 55 -0.56 -0.95 -13.50
N ASP A 56 -1.33 0.06 -13.89
CA ASP A 56 -0.79 1.36 -14.28
C ASP A 56 -0.54 2.26 -13.05
N THR A 57 -0.12 3.50 -13.28
CA THR A 57 0.20 4.46 -12.21
C THR A 57 -0.98 4.93 -11.36
N THR A 58 -2.21 4.53 -11.70
CA THR A 58 -3.41 4.85 -10.93
C THR A 58 -3.63 3.92 -9.73
N VAL A 59 -2.90 2.80 -9.67
CA VAL A 59 -2.94 1.84 -8.58
C VAL A 59 -1.59 1.77 -7.88
N VAL A 60 -1.61 1.72 -6.55
CA VAL A 60 -0.44 1.49 -5.70
C VAL A 60 -0.60 0.13 -5.03
N ILE A 61 0.43 -0.71 -5.12
CA ILE A 61 0.49 -1.97 -4.37
C ILE A 61 1.34 -1.76 -3.13
N ASP A 62 0.73 -1.90 -1.95
CA ASP A 62 1.41 -1.88 -0.65
C ASP A 62 1.49 -3.32 -0.11
N ASN A 63 2.60 -3.99 -0.43
CA ASN A 63 2.82 -5.38 -0.01
C ASN A 63 3.45 -5.43 1.39
N ARG A 64 2.65 -5.79 2.39
CA ARG A 64 3.05 -5.92 3.80
C ARG A 64 3.09 -7.37 4.29
N ALA A 65 2.97 -8.34 3.38
CA ALA A 65 3.16 -9.75 3.72
C ALA A 65 4.58 -10.01 4.24
N GLN A 66 4.69 -10.93 5.19
CA GLN A 66 5.93 -11.18 5.91
C GLN A 66 6.20 -12.68 6.07
N ASN A 67 7.46 -13.07 5.87
CA ASN A 67 7.89 -14.46 6.05
C ASN A 67 7.53 -15.00 7.45
N GLY A 68 7.04 -16.23 7.48
CA GLY A 68 6.75 -16.96 8.72
C GLY A 68 5.54 -16.47 9.51
N ARG A 69 4.75 -15.53 8.99
CA ARG A 69 3.55 -15.05 9.68
C ARG A 69 2.36 -15.95 9.37
N SER A 70 1.67 -16.36 10.43
CA SER A 70 0.28 -16.83 10.42
C SER A 70 -0.67 -15.65 10.59
N SER A 71 -1.98 -15.88 10.41
CA SER A 71 -2.99 -14.86 10.73
C SER A 71 -2.89 -14.39 12.19
N ARG A 72 -2.62 -15.29 13.14
CA ARG A 72 -2.40 -14.98 14.57
C ARG A 72 -1.21 -14.05 14.77
N THR A 73 -0.02 -14.47 14.34
CA THR A 73 1.21 -13.70 14.57
C THR A 73 1.19 -12.34 13.86
N PHE A 74 0.48 -12.22 12.73
CA PHE A 74 0.32 -10.93 12.05
C PHE A 74 -0.45 -9.92 12.92
N ILE A 75 -1.46 -10.38 13.67
CA ILE A 75 -2.20 -9.56 14.64
C ILE A 75 -1.35 -9.30 15.89
N GLU A 76 -0.74 -10.34 16.47
CA GLU A 76 0.07 -10.22 17.70
C GLU A 76 1.27 -9.27 17.54
N GLU A 77 1.88 -9.24 16.35
CA GLU A 77 2.98 -8.33 16.03
C GLU A 77 2.54 -6.91 15.64
N ASN A 78 1.25 -6.58 15.78
CA ASN A 78 0.65 -5.29 15.39
C ASN A 78 0.91 -4.91 13.92
N ARG A 79 0.90 -5.88 13.00
CA ARG A 79 1.09 -5.62 11.57
C ARG A 79 -0.20 -5.22 10.86
N TRP A 80 -1.34 -5.47 11.50
CA TRP A 80 -2.66 -5.15 10.97
C TRP A 80 -3.09 -3.71 11.23
N GLU A 81 -2.76 -3.19 12.42
CA GLU A 81 -3.13 -1.84 12.86
C GLU A 81 -2.63 -0.76 11.89
N PRO A 82 -1.38 -0.79 11.39
CA PRO A 82 -0.92 0.18 10.40
C PRO A 82 -1.62 0.05 9.05
N VAL A 83 -2.21 -1.10 8.71
CA VAL A 83 -3.00 -1.27 7.48
C VAL A 83 -4.33 -0.57 7.65
N ILE A 84 -5.07 -0.88 8.72
CA ILE A 84 -6.36 -0.23 9.00
C ILE A 84 -6.20 1.28 9.07
N ALA A 85 -5.19 1.77 9.79
CA ALA A 85 -4.96 3.20 9.97
C ALA A 85 -4.67 3.94 8.66
N ALA A 86 -4.21 3.24 7.62
CA ALA A 86 -3.88 3.81 6.31
C ALA A 86 -4.99 3.68 5.26
N LEU A 87 -6.00 2.84 5.50
CA LEU A 87 -7.08 2.56 4.54
C LEU A 87 -7.91 3.81 4.23
N LYS A 88 -8.21 3.99 2.95
CA LYS A 88 -9.12 5.01 2.43
C LYS A 88 -10.31 4.37 1.73
N PRO A 89 -11.43 5.09 1.55
CA PRO A 89 -12.52 4.62 0.72
C PRO A 89 -12.01 4.17 -0.66
N ASN A 90 -12.54 3.04 -1.13
CA ASN A 90 -12.17 2.35 -2.37
C ASN A 90 -10.87 1.55 -2.36
N ASP A 91 -10.02 1.62 -1.33
CA ASP A 91 -8.86 0.73 -1.23
C ASP A 91 -9.28 -0.75 -1.11
N TYR A 92 -8.40 -1.65 -1.53
CA TYR A 92 -8.57 -3.10 -1.38
C TYR A 92 -7.56 -3.67 -0.38
N VAL A 93 -7.98 -4.70 0.35
CA VAL A 93 -7.07 -5.53 1.15
C VAL A 93 -7.19 -6.96 0.66
N PHE A 94 -6.10 -7.51 0.13
CA PHE A 94 -5.99 -8.91 -0.24
C PHE A 94 -5.30 -9.65 0.89
N ILE A 95 -5.96 -10.68 1.41
CA ILE A 95 -5.54 -11.43 2.59
C ILE A 95 -5.28 -12.87 2.19
N GLN A 96 -4.07 -13.37 2.43
CA GLN A 96 -3.72 -14.77 2.21
C GLN A 96 -2.84 -15.31 3.34
N PHE A 97 -3.41 -16.18 4.16
CA PHE A 97 -2.73 -16.92 5.23
C PHE A 97 -3.10 -18.41 5.13
N GLY A 98 -2.41 -19.26 5.89
CA GLY A 98 -2.62 -20.70 5.88
C GLY A 98 -1.35 -21.50 6.16
N HIS A 99 -0.25 -21.25 5.43
CA HIS A 99 0.96 -22.09 5.52
C HIS A 99 1.56 -22.13 6.92
N ASN A 100 1.47 -21.04 7.68
CA ASN A 100 2.01 -20.95 9.04
C ASN A 100 0.91 -21.08 10.11
N ASP A 101 -0.36 -21.18 9.72
CA ASP A 101 -1.50 -21.26 10.64
C ASP A 101 -1.74 -22.70 11.15
N GLU A 102 -1.19 -23.70 10.47
CA GLU A 102 -1.20 -25.09 10.93
C GLU A 102 -0.30 -25.30 12.17
N VAL A 103 0.74 -24.47 12.33
CA VAL A 103 1.66 -24.58 13.46
C VAL A 103 1.02 -23.90 14.69
N PRO A 104 0.85 -24.63 15.83
CA PRO A 104 0.17 -24.13 17.02
C PRO A 104 0.71 -22.84 17.64
#